data_AF-A0A9E3CW87-F1
#
_entry.id   AF-A0A9E3CW87-F1
#
_cell.length_a   1.000
_cell.length_b   1.000
_cell.length_c   1.000
_cell.angle_alpha   90.00
_cell.angle_beta   90.00
_cell.angle_gamma   90.00
#
_symmetry.space_group_name_H-M   'P 1'
#
loop_
_entity.id
_entity.type
_entity.pdbx_description
1 polymer ?
#
loop_
_entity_poly.entity_id
_entity_poly.type
_entity_poly.pdbx_seq_one_letter_code
_entity_poly.pdbx_strand_id
1 'polypeptide(L)'
;MLLSIEILSIEPLADGAAFGDVGAYERVIGRAKGEVDPAHPGNKGIALIDKAPLNERGRVEYATDFFILRPKDPAKGNGRILYEVNNRGRKMLFGNIADGPQGVNDPKTLADVGNGFPLRRGWTIVWSGWDPDAPRANLGLGLTAPVATEEGKPIVQTVRDEFVSGTRGGALEAFR
;
A
#
# COMPACT_ATOMS: atom_id res chain seq x y z
N MET A 1 -8.27 12.86 -7.92
CA MET A 1 -8.59 13.52 -6.64
C MET A 1 -9.07 12.47 -5.66
N LEU A 2 -8.66 12.54 -4.39
CA LEU A 2 -9.26 11.74 -3.33
C LEU A 2 -10.64 12.31 -2.97
N LEU A 3 -11.63 11.43 -2.85
CA LEU A 3 -13.02 11.78 -2.57
C LEU A 3 -13.37 11.53 -1.11
N SER A 4 -12.90 10.42 -0.54
CA SER A 4 -13.14 10.08 0.85
C SER A 4 -12.05 9.19 1.42
N ILE A 5 -11.96 9.23 2.75
CA ILE A 5 -11.11 8.36 3.56
C ILE A 5 -12.03 7.69 4.57
N GLU A 6 -12.09 6.37 4.52
CA GLU A 6 -12.78 5.53 5.48
C GLU A 6 -11.75 4.96 6.44
N ILE A 7 -11.89 5.28 7.73
CA ILE A 7 -11.07 4.70 8.79
C ILE A 7 -11.79 3.47 9.31
N LEU A 8 -11.16 2.30 9.15
CA LEU A 8 -11.71 1.02 9.58
C LEU A 8 -11.34 0.74 11.04
N SER A 9 -10.11 1.03 11.44
CA SER A 9 -9.69 0.96 12.85
C SER A 9 -8.56 1.92 13.19
N ILE A 10 -8.51 2.29 14.47
CA ILE A 10 -7.39 2.95 15.12
C ILE A 10 -7.04 2.15 16.36
N GLU A 11 -5.82 1.60 16.39
CA GLU A 11 -5.38 0.69 17.45
C GLU A 11 -4.02 1.15 17.99
N PRO A 12 -3.71 0.98 19.29
CA PRO A 12 -2.35 1.20 19.78
C PRO A 12 -1.38 0.23 19.08
N LEU A 13 -0.22 0.73 18.71
CA LEU A 13 0.91 -0.13 18.33
C LEU A 13 1.58 -0.68 19.58
N ALA A 14 1.92 -1.97 19.59
CA ALA A 14 2.70 -2.61 20.64
C ALA A 14 2.17 -2.35 22.05
N ASP A 15 0.85 -2.49 22.22
CA ASP A 15 0.13 -2.24 23.48
C ASP A 15 0.41 -0.87 24.11
N GLY A 16 0.73 0.13 23.29
CA GLY A 16 1.02 1.50 23.74
C GLY A 16 2.46 1.73 24.18
N ALA A 17 3.39 0.81 23.87
CA ALA A 17 4.80 0.99 24.13
C ALA A 17 5.35 2.29 23.52
N ALA A 18 6.26 2.94 24.24
CA ALA A 18 6.87 4.19 23.81
C ALA A 18 8.11 3.97 22.94
N PHE A 19 8.28 4.80 21.91
CA PHE A 19 9.44 4.81 21.03
C PHE A 19 10.32 6.04 21.29
N GLY A 20 11.15 5.96 22.34
CA GLY A 20 11.94 7.11 22.79
C GLY A 20 11.04 8.27 23.25
N ASP A 21 11.49 9.50 23.04
CA ASP A 21 10.78 10.71 23.51
C ASP A 21 9.49 11.00 22.73
N VAL A 22 9.35 10.42 21.53
CA VAL A 22 8.16 10.54 20.67
C VAL A 22 6.92 9.94 21.35
N GLY A 23 7.12 8.89 22.16
CA GLY A 23 6.05 8.22 22.88
C GLY A 23 5.37 7.11 22.08
N ALA A 24 4.12 6.81 22.44
CA ALA A 24 3.35 5.73 21.83
C ALA A 24 2.92 6.06 20.40
N TYR A 25 2.67 5.03 19.61
CA TYR A 25 2.17 5.12 18.24
C TYR A 25 0.80 4.46 18.10
N GLU A 26 0.05 4.88 17.08
CA GLU A 26 -1.22 4.28 16.67
C GLU A 26 -1.09 3.70 15.25
N ARG A 27 -1.78 2.58 15.05
CA ARG A 27 -2.05 1.94 13.76
C ARG A 27 -3.40 2.46 13.26
N VAL A 28 -3.41 3.14 12.13
CA VAL A 28 -4.63 3.60 11.45
C VAL A 28 -4.79 2.80 10.18
N ILE A 29 -5.84 2.01 10.10
CA ILE A 29 -6.13 1.12 8.98
C ILE A 29 -7.37 1.65 8.27
N GLY A 30 -7.35 1.72 6.95
CA GLY A 30 -8.47 2.28 6.22
C GLY A 30 -8.44 2.07 4.73
N ARG A 31 -9.42 2.69 4.06
CA ARG A 31 -9.57 2.70 2.62
C ARG A 31 -9.81 4.11 2.11
N ALA A 32 -9.08 4.52 1.09
CA ALA A 32 -9.28 5.78 0.40
C ALA A 32 -10.01 5.53 -0.91
N LYS A 33 -11.00 6.36 -1.24
CA LYS A 33 -11.68 6.37 -2.54
C LYS A 33 -11.27 7.61 -3.31
N GLY A 34 -11.07 7.47 -4.60
CA GLY A 34 -10.68 8.58 -5.47
C GLY A 34 -11.22 8.43 -6.87
N GLU A 35 -11.01 9.47 -7.66
CA GLU A 35 -11.35 9.48 -9.06
C GLU A 35 -10.26 10.18 -9.88
N VAL A 36 -10.10 9.80 -11.15
CA VAL A 36 -9.17 10.43 -12.08
C VAL A 36 -9.88 10.81 -13.37
N ASP A 37 -9.40 11.88 -14.00
CA ASP A 37 -9.85 12.30 -15.31
C ASP A 37 -9.12 11.48 -16.40
N PRO A 38 -9.81 10.66 -17.19
CA PRO A 38 -9.17 9.87 -18.24
C PRO A 38 -8.54 10.73 -19.35
N ALA A 39 -9.02 11.96 -19.55
CA ALA A 39 -8.51 12.88 -20.57
C ALA A 39 -7.32 13.74 -20.07
N HIS A 40 -7.03 13.72 -18.77
CA HIS A 40 -5.96 14.54 -18.21
C HIS A 40 -4.58 14.07 -18.73
N PRO A 41 -3.71 14.97 -19.24
CA PRO A 41 -2.43 14.57 -19.85
C PRO A 41 -1.54 13.69 -18.98
N GLY A 42 -1.53 13.93 -17.66
CA GLY A 42 -0.78 13.12 -16.69
C GLY A 42 -1.25 11.67 -16.54
N ASN A 43 -2.47 11.34 -17.00
CA ASN A 43 -3.05 9.99 -16.90
C ASN A 43 -2.94 9.19 -18.21
N LYS A 44 -2.42 9.78 -19.29
CA LYS A 44 -2.30 9.13 -20.61
C LYS A 44 -1.47 7.83 -20.60
N GLY A 45 -0.59 7.66 -19.62
CA GLY A 45 0.21 6.44 -19.46
C GLY A 45 -0.52 5.28 -18.79
N ILE A 46 -1.73 5.50 -18.26
CA ILE A 46 -2.53 4.46 -17.61
C ILE A 46 -3.21 3.64 -18.71
N ALA A 47 -2.88 2.35 -18.77
CA ALA A 47 -3.40 1.44 -19.77
C ALA A 47 -4.94 1.38 -19.71
N LEU A 48 -5.58 1.48 -20.88
CA LEU A 48 -7.03 1.35 -21.07
C LEU A 48 -7.88 2.33 -20.24
N ILE A 49 -7.31 3.46 -19.80
CA ILE A 49 -8.05 4.43 -18.99
C ILE A 49 -9.24 5.05 -19.73
N ASP A 50 -9.15 5.17 -21.06
CA ASP A 50 -10.21 5.64 -21.95
C ASP A 50 -11.34 4.61 -22.13
N LYS A 51 -11.11 3.37 -21.70
CA LYS A 51 -12.08 2.26 -21.73
C LYS A 51 -12.66 1.95 -20.35
N ALA A 52 -12.18 2.61 -19.29
CA ALA A 52 -12.73 2.41 -17.96
C ALA A 52 -14.14 3.00 -17.82
N PRO A 53 -15.04 2.37 -17.05
CA PRO A 53 -16.35 2.94 -16.75
C PRO A 53 -16.19 4.29 -16.05
N LEU A 54 -17.06 5.23 -16.44
CA LEU A 54 -17.06 6.59 -15.92
C LEU A 54 -18.25 6.80 -15.00
N ASN A 55 -18.04 7.53 -13.90
CA ASN A 55 -19.14 8.02 -13.08
C ASN A 55 -19.87 9.20 -13.75
N GLU A 56 -20.93 9.71 -13.12
CA GLU A 56 -21.74 10.83 -13.63
C GLU A 56 -20.94 12.13 -13.87
N ARG A 57 -19.75 12.26 -13.27
CA ARG A 57 -18.82 13.38 -13.48
C ARG A 57 -17.84 13.14 -14.63
N GLY A 58 -17.97 12.02 -15.36
CA GLY A 58 -17.02 11.63 -16.40
C GLY A 58 -15.65 11.25 -15.87
N ARG A 59 -15.57 10.71 -14.64
CA ARG A 59 -14.31 10.33 -13.98
C ARG A 59 -14.24 8.82 -13.76
N VAL A 60 -13.01 8.29 -13.80
CA VAL A 60 -12.71 6.88 -13.49
C VAL A 60 -12.50 6.75 -11.98
N GLU A 61 -13.33 5.95 -11.32
CA GLU A 61 -13.28 5.75 -9.87
C GLU A 61 -12.31 4.61 -9.49
N TYR A 62 -11.65 4.76 -8.34
CA TYR A 62 -10.79 3.74 -7.75
C TYR A 62 -10.88 3.77 -6.22
N ALA A 63 -10.45 2.70 -5.58
CA ALA A 63 -10.21 2.68 -4.14
C ALA A 63 -8.86 2.04 -3.82
N THR A 64 -8.23 2.41 -2.70
CA THR A 64 -6.98 1.80 -2.25
C THR A 64 -7.00 1.59 -0.74
N ASP A 65 -6.52 0.43 -0.30
CA ASP A 65 -6.28 0.15 1.11
C ASP A 65 -5.05 0.96 1.59
N PHE A 66 -5.10 1.51 2.80
CA PHE A 66 -3.94 2.17 3.41
C PHE A 66 -3.71 1.71 4.84
N PHE A 67 -2.46 1.87 5.28
CA PHE A 67 -2.03 1.64 6.65
C PHE A 67 -1.12 2.79 7.06
N ILE A 68 -1.35 3.36 8.24
CA ILE A 68 -0.53 4.44 8.79
C ILE A 68 -0.07 4.06 10.19
N LEU A 69 1.22 4.27 10.46
CA LEU A 69 1.75 4.38 11.83
C LEU A 69 2.02 5.85 12.12
N ARG A 70 1.38 6.41 13.14
CA ARG A 70 1.59 7.80 13.54
C ARG A 70 1.82 7.91 15.05
N PRO A 71 2.58 8.93 15.53
CA PRO A 71 2.62 9.24 16.95
C PRO A 71 1.20 9.45 17.50
N LYS A 72 0.92 8.89 18.67
CA LYS A 72 -0.35 9.09 19.38
C LYS A 72 -0.55 10.56 19.78
N ASP A 73 0.54 11.23 20.16
CA ASP A 73 0.60 12.67 20.32
C ASP A 73 1.20 13.30 19.05
N PRO A 74 0.39 13.95 18.19
CA PRO A 74 0.87 14.53 16.94
C PRO A 74 1.95 15.61 17.14
N ALA A 75 1.98 16.28 18.30
CA ALA A 75 2.97 17.32 18.59
C ALA A 75 4.39 16.76 18.78
N LYS A 76 4.52 15.45 19.00
CA LYS A 76 5.80 14.74 19.16
C LYS A 76 6.34 14.12 17.87
N GLY A 77 5.58 14.19 16.78
CA GLY A 77 6.07 13.80 15.46
C GLY A 77 7.12 14.76 14.93
N ASN A 78 7.91 14.32 13.95
CA ASN A 78 8.92 15.14 13.29
C ASN A 78 8.37 15.98 12.13
N GLY A 79 7.04 15.98 11.94
CA GLY A 79 6.36 16.72 10.87
C GLY A 79 6.54 16.17 9.46
N ARG A 80 7.06 14.94 9.30
CA ARG A 80 7.36 14.34 7.99
C ARG A 80 6.72 12.96 7.83
N ILE A 81 6.41 12.64 6.58
CA ILE A 81 5.93 11.33 6.16
C ILE A 81 7.08 10.50 5.64
N LEU A 82 7.16 9.25 6.10
CA LEU A 82 7.94 8.19 5.47
C LEU A 82 6.98 7.28 4.72
N TYR A 83 6.94 7.40 3.39
CA TYR A 83 6.08 6.58 2.54
C TYR A 83 6.89 5.43 1.93
N GLU A 84 6.46 4.19 2.17
CA GLU A 84 7.02 3.02 1.49
C GLU A 84 6.06 2.58 0.38
N VAL A 85 6.54 2.59 -0.86
CA VAL A 85 5.89 1.86 -1.95
C VAL A 85 6.02 0.37 -1.64
N ASN A 86 4.95 -0.24 -1.14
CA ASN A 86 4.96 -1.64 -0.76
C ASN A 86 5.23 -2.57 -1.95
N ASN A 87 5.75 -3.75 -1.66
CA ASN A 87 5.98 -4.78 -2.67
C ASN A 87 4.72 -5.63 -2.85
N ARG A 88 3.87 -5.27 -3.83
CA ARG A 88 2.58 -5.96 -4.12
C ARG A 88 1.73 -6.17 -2.85
N GLY A 89 1.56 -5.09 -2.09
CA GLY A 89 0.83 -5.09 -0.82
C GLY A 89 1.65 -5.50 0.40
N ARG A 90 2.88 -6.00 0.23
CA ARG A 90 3.78 -6.41 1.33
C ARG A 90 4.61 -5.25 1.86
N LYS A 91 4.53 -5.01 3.18
CA LYS A 91 5.33 -3.99 3.89
C LYS A 91 6.71 -4.56 4.22
N MET A 92 7.77 -3.82 3.90
CA MET A 92 9.15 -4.29 4.00
C MET A 92 10.06 -3.36 4.82
N LEU A 93 9.59 -2.14 5.15
CA LEU A 93 10.39 -1.08 5.76
C LEU A 93 11.08 -1.53 7.05
N PHE A 94 10.37 -2.11 8.01
CA PHE A 94 11.01 -2.51 9.28
C PHE A 94 12.09 -3.58 9.08
N GLY A 95 11.86 -4.55 8.19
CA GLY A 95 12.87 -5.55 7.86
C GLY A 95 14.06 -4.99 7.07
N ASN A 96 13.87 -3.90 6.32
CA ASN A 96 14.92 -3.32 5.48
C ASN A 96 15.77 -2.28 6.20
N ILE A 97 15.19 -1.50 7.12
CA ILE A 97 15.88 -0.33 7.72
C ILE A 97 15.80 -0.26 9.25
N ALA A 98 15.20 -1.25 9.91
CA ALA A 98 15.01 -1.24 11.36
C ALA A 98 15.27 -2.59 12.02
N ASP A 99 16.01 -3.50 11.37
CA ASP A 99 16.35 -4.84 11.89
C ASP A 99 15.14 -5.66 12.35
N GLY A 100 13.98 -5.43 11.72
CA GLY A 100 12.74 -6.16 12.00
C GLY A 100 12.60 -7.45 11.18
N PRO A 101 11.57 -8.26 11.47
CA PRO A 101 11.19 -9.38 10.62
C PRO A 101 10.71 -8.90 9.23
N GLN A 102 11.00 -9.70 8.21
CA GLN A 102 10.58 -9.43 6.83
C GLN A 102 9.12 -9.84 6.60
N GLY A 103 8.35 -9.00 5.90
CA GLY A 103 6.98 -9.33 5.48
C GLY A 103 5.90 -9.26 6.54
N VAL A 104 6.09 -8.45 7.58
CA VAL A 104 5.04 -8.18 8.55
C VAL A 104 4.10 -7.10 8.01
N ASN A 105 2.96 -7.54 7.49
CA ASN A 105 1.93 -6.65 6.94
C ASN A 105 1.02 -6.05 8.01
N ASP A 106 0.97 -6.64 9.20
CA ASP A 106 0.20 -6.16 10.34
C ASP A 106 1.12 -6.01 11.57
N PRO A 107 1.99 -4.99 11.60
CA PRO A 107 2.87 -4.79 12.74
C PRO A 107 2.04 -4.46 13.97
N LYS A 108 2.13 -5.30 15.01
CA LYS A 108 1.33 -5.22 16.23
C LYS A 108 2.15 -5.17 17.49
N THR A 109 3.31 -5.82 17.49
CA THR A 109 4.17 -6.01 18.65
C THR A 109 5.47 -5.23 18.52
N LEU A 110 6.25 -5.13 19.60
CA LEU A 110 7.60 -4.56 19.55
C LEU A 110 8.52 -5.34 18.60
N ALA A 111 8.37 -6.67 18.54
CA ALA A 111 9.19 -7.51 17.66
C ALA A 111 8.95 -7.21 16.18
N ASP A 112 7.70 -6.89 15.80
CA ASP A 112 7.32 -6.61 14.43
C ASP A 112 7.98 -5.35 13.85
N VAL A 113 8.40 -4.42 14.72
CA VAL A 113 8.99 -3.13 14.32
C VAL A 113 10.51 -3.07 14.53
N GLY A 114 11.13 -4.20 14.90
CA GLY A 114 12.57 -4.32 15.12
C GLY A 114 13.10 -3.33 16.15
N ASN A 115 14.17 -2.62 15.81
CA ASN A 115 14.76 -1.59 16.67
C ASN A 115 13.91 -0.30 16.77
N GLY A 116 12.85 -0.18 15.96
CA GLY A 116 11.92 0.95 15.94
C GLY A 116 12.55 2.27 15.46
N PHE A 117 13.66 2.23 14.74
CA PHE A 117 14.43 3.43 14.34
C PHE A 117 13.56 4.55 13.73
N PRO A 118 12.66 4.31 12.76
CA PRO A 118 11.82 5.37 12.22
C PRO A 118 10.81 5.93 13.23
N LEU A 119 10.29 5.09 14.14
CA LEU A 119 9.34 5.49 15.18
C LEU A 119 10.03 6.38 16.23
N ARG A 120 11.25 6.03 16.63
CA ARG A 120 12.09 6.83 17.54
C ARG A 120 12.49 8.19 16.94
N ARG A 121 12.44 8.31 15.62
CA ARG A 121 12.70 9.57 14.89
C ARG A 121 11.44 10.40 14.64
N GLY A 122 10.26 9.94 15.06
CA GLY A 122 9.02 10.69 14.98
C GLY A 122 8.33 10.69 13.63
N TRP A 123 8.69 9.77 12.72
CA TRP A 123 8.06 9.72 11.40
C TRP A 123 6.61 9.24 11.50
N THR A 124 5.73 9.84 10.69
CA THR A 124 4.46 9.20 10.31
C THR A 124 4.73 8.29 9.12
N ILE A 125 4.55 6.98 9.29
CA ILE A 125 4.82 6.00 8.24
C ILE A 125 3.52 5.67 7.53
N VAL A 126 3.54 5.69 6.20
CA VAL A 126 2.34 5.51 5.37
C VAL A 126 2.60 4.46 4.31
N TRP A 127 1.63 3.57 4.12
CA TRP A 127 1.57 2.63 3.00
C TRP A 127 0.20 2.70 2.34
N SER A 128 0.13 2.51 1.02
CA SER A 128 -1.12 2.29 0.29
C SER A 128 -0.98 1.24 -0.80
N GLY A 129 -2.06 0.51 -1.09
CA GLY A 129 -2.10 -0.49 -2.15
C GLY A 129 -2.04 0.16 -3.55
N TRP A 130 -1.32 -0.47 -4.47
CA TRP A 130 -1.21 -0.01 -5.85
C TRP A 130 -1.50 -1.10 -6.88
N ASP A 131 -1.30 -2.37 -6.51
CA ASP A 131 -1.56 -3.53 -7.37
C ASP A 131 -2.98 -4.06 -7.09
N PRO A 132 -3.85 -4.18 -8.12
CA PRO A 132 -5.18 -4.73 -7.95
C PRO A 132 -5.21 -6.22 -7.61
N ASP A 133 -4.19 -6.97 -8.03
CA ASP A 133 -4.03 -8.41 -7.82
C ASP A 133 -3.18 -8.73 -6.57
N ALA A 134 -2.79 -7.70 -5.80
CA ALA A 134 -2.09 -7.90 -4.55
C ALA A 134 -2.94 -8.71 -3.55
N PRO A 135 -2.36 -9.72 -2.87
CA PRO A 135 -3.03 -10.42 -1.79
C PRO A 135 -3.39 -9.47 -0.65
N ARG A 136 -4.65 -9.51 -0.20
CA ARG A 136 -5.12 -8.75 0.96
C ARG A 136 -5.08 -9.53 2.27
N ALA A 137 -4.68 -10.80 2.21
CA ALA A 137 -4.49 -11.64 3.39
C ALA A 137 -3.46 -11.00 4.35
N ASN A 138 -3.69 -11.16 5.65
CA ASN A 138 -2.83 -10.61 6.70
C ASN A 138 -2.60 -9.09 6.59
N LEU A 139 -3.61 -8.31 6.17
CA LEU A 139 -3.52 -6.87 5.94
C LEU A 139 -2.48 -6.45 4.88
N GLY A 140 -2.28 -7.29 3.87
CA GLY A 140 -1.72 -6.85 2.60
C GLY A 140 -2.60 -5.76 1.97
N LEU A 141 -1.99 -4.78 1.31
CA LEU A 141 -2.70 -3.61 0.79
C LEU A 141 -2.91 -3.74 -0.72
N GLY A 142 -4.16 -3.62 -1.18
CA GLY A 142 -4.50 -3.70 -2.60
C GLY A 142 -5.18 -2.45 -3.14
N LEU A 143 -5.09 -2.27 -4.45
CA LEU A 143 -5.89 -1.31 -5.20
C LEU A 143 -7.20 -1.99 -5.66
N THR A 144 -8.30 -1.28 -5.66
CA THR A 144 -9.51 -1.67 -6.38
C THR A 144 -9.62 -0.75 -7.59
N ALA A 145 -9.22 -1.27 -8.74
CA ALA A 145 -9.34 -0.62 -10.03
C ALA A 145 -10.64 -1.07 -10.73
N PRO A 146 -11.23 -0.23 -11.59
CA PRO A 146 -12.35 -0.66 -12.41
C PRO A 146 -11.88 -1.60 -13.52
N VAL A 147 -12.79 -2.44 -14.01
CA VAL A 147 -12.54 -3.29 -15.16
C VAL A 147 -12.79 -2.48 -16.42
N ALA A 148 -11.81 -2.43 -17.33
CA ALA A 148 -11.97 -1.77 -18.63
C ALA A 148 -13.02 -2.48 -19.49
N THR A 149 -13.84 -1.70 -20.19
CA THR A 149 -14.99 -2.20 -20.95
C THR A 149 -15.01 -1.70 -22.39
N GLU A 150 -15.59 -2.49 -23.27
CA GLU A 150 -15.97 -2.11 -24.63
C GLU A 150 -17.45 -2.46 -24.82
N GLU A 151 -18.25 -1.48 -25.26
CA GLU A 151 -19.71 -1.62 -25.37
C GLU A 151 -20.39 -2.13 -24.08
N GLY A 152 -19.87 -1.69 -22.92
CA GLY A 152 -20.37 -2.06 -21.60
C GLY A 152 -19.99 -3.48 -21.13
N LYS A 153 -19.17 -4.21 -21.88
CA LYS A 153 -18.70 -5.56 -21.52
C LYS A 153 -17.21 -5.53 -21.16
N PRO A 154 -16.75 -6.33 -20.17
CA PRO A 154 -15.32 -6.48 -19.91
C PRO A 154 -14.54 -6.85 -21.17
N ILE A 155 -13.41 -6.19 -21.38
CA ILE A 155 -12.51 -6.51 -22.49
C ILE A 155 -11.83 -7.84 -22.18
N VAL A 156 -11.99 -8.83 -23.07
CA VAL A 156 -11.32 -10.13 -22.96
C VAL A 156 -10.52 -10.37 -24.23
N GLN A 157 -9.21 -10.54 -24.09
CA GLN A 157 -8.28 -10.76 -25.20
C GLN A 157 -7.23 -11.79 -24.83
N THR A 158 -6.64 -12.42 -25.84
CA THR A 158 -5.44 -13.22 -25.65
C THR A 158 -4.27 -12.32 -25.30
N VAL A 159 -3.70 -12.52 -24.12
CA VAL A 159 -2.49 -11.83 -23.65
C VAL A 159 -1.30 -12.78 -23.68
N ARG A 160 -0.09 -12.23 -23.82
CA ARG A 160 1.16 -12.97 -23.66
C ARG A 160 1.86 -12.45 -22.42
N ASP A 161 2.02 -13.32 -21.43
CA ASP A 161 2.95 -13.12 -20.33
C ASP A 161 4.23 -13.89 -20.64
N GLU A 162 5.36 -13.19 -20.57
CA GLU A 162 6.68 -13.81 -20.71
C GLU A 162 7.26 -14.05 -19.32
N PHE A 163 7.36 -15.33 -18.95
CA PHE A 163 8.01 -15.73 -17.71
C PHE A 163 9.51 -15.88 -17.96
N VAL A 164 10.30 -14.95 -17.39
CA VAL A 164 11.75 -15.08 -17.37
C VAL A 164 12.13 -15.87 -16.12
N SER A 165 12.48 -17.15 -16.30
CA SER A 165 13.11 -17.93 -15.23
C SER A 165 14.58 -17.52 -15.11
N GLY A 166 14.82 -16.52 -14.26
CA GLY A 166 16.15 -16.14 -13.79
C GLY A 166 16.20 -16.39 -12.29
N THR A 167 16.84 -17.47 -11.87
CA THR A 167 17.08 -17.72 -10.46
C THR A 167 17.93 -16.58 -9.90
N ARG A 168 17.50 -15.97 -8.78
CA ARG A 168 18.45 -15.28 -7.87
C ARG A 168 19.48 -16.25 -7.27
N GLY A 169 19.28 -17.55 -7.43
CA GLY A 169 20.29 -18.60 -7.22
C GLY A 169 21.05 -18.90 -8.51
N GLY A 170 22.26 -19.47 -8.41
CA GLY A 170 23.02 -19.91 -9.58
C GLY A 170 22.26 -20.92 -10.47
N ALA A 171 22.88 -21.29 -11.59
CA ALA A 171 22.31 -22.22 -12.56
C ALA A 171 21.78 -23.49 -11.86
N LEU A 172 20.49 -23.78 -12.05
CA LEU A 172 19.91 -25.05 -11.63
C LEU A 172 20.26 -26.10 -12.69
N GLU A 173 20.95 -27.17 -12.29
CA GLU A 173 21.28 -28.29 -13.18
C GLU A 173 20.07 -29.19 -13.51
N ALA A 174 18.95 -29.04 -12.79
CA ALA A 174 17.70 -29.74 -13.08
C ALA A 174 16.47 -28.91 -12.65
N PHE A 175 15.46 -28.86 -13.51
CA PHE A 175 14.11 -28.41 -13.15
C PHE A 175 13.45 -29.49 -12.27
N ARG A 176 12.87 -29.07 -11.14
CA ARG A 176 11.95 -29.90 -10.33
C ARG A 176 10.53 -29.38 -10.51
#